data_AF-A0A971UUN3-F1
#
_entry.id   AF-A0A971UUN3-F1
#
_cell.length_a   1.000
_cell.length_b   1.000
_cell.length_c   1.000
_cell.angle_alpha   90.00
_cell.angle_beta   90.00
_cell.angle_gamma   90.00
#
_symmetry.space_group_name_H-M   'P 1'
#
loop_
_entity.id
_entity.type
_entity.pdbx_description
1 polymer ?
#
loop_
_entity_poly.entity_id
_entity_poly.type
_entity_poly.pdbx_seq_one_letter_code
_entity_poly.pdbx_strand_id
1 'polypeptide(L)'
;MTINLDNDTLGITDRCCDATTGCEWDGTLRKVKVEPIFTQKVYDATLVNLQALTNSNKVKFSPKLSPNSRIVRVLDIRCKKFFNPENINDPRNLMIEPETHISGGSFVKDGKGNPVEGIGPDGLRSQKLIYADTSECEEEGKGTPIFGTQIVRISGNIIVEMDVVVQSTRRRTITLTANVPITPVELTNFFELCIPSVEESAFLPRFAEFCNITCETRLATNSISRDITINSETGEVRANLITAICIACEKKIIVPVQLCVLSTGFPELSPVISPICSTFPSLFPRQIDKGGSNRPPKRRNLTIESYEFEDATESYDYNDEYEEYDESEKYNEYPEE
;
A
#
# COMPACT_ATOMS: atom_id res chain seq x y z
N MET A 1 -28.14 -25.14 -46.02
CA MET A 1 -26.93 -24.29 -46.10
C MET A 1 -27.21 -23.12 -45.19
N THR A 2 -26.77 -23.22 -43.96
CA THR A 2 -27.22 -22.35 -42.86
C THR A 2 -25.97 -21.85 -42.16
N ILE A 3 -25.91 -20.53 -42.04
CA ILE A 3 -24.77 -19.73 -41.62
C ILE A 3 -24.61 -19.89 -40.10
N ASN A 4 -23.48 -20.40 -39.63
CA ASN A 4 -23.09 -20.31 -38.21
C ASN A 4 -22.32 -18.99 -38.04
N LEU A 5 -22.95 -18.07 -37.32
CA LEU A 5 -22.32 -16.91 -36.73
C LEU A 5 -21.73 -17.35 -35.39
N ASP A 6 -20.48 -17.81 -35.41
CA ASP A 6 -19.72 -17.92 -34.17
C ASP A 6 -19.23 -16.52 -33.78
N ASN A 7 -19.87 -16.06 -32.71
CA ASN A 7 -19.63 -14.82 -32.01
C ASN A 7 -18.24 -14.93 -31.36
N ASP A 8 -17.23 -14.35 -32.00
CA ASP A 8 -15.84 -14.34 -31.55
C ASP A 8 -15.74 -13.47 -30.29
N THR A 9 -16.06 -14.08 -29.15
CA THR A 9 -15.82 -13.49 -27.84
C THR A 9 -14.31 -13.43 -27.66
N LEU A 10 -13.76 -12.20 -27.69
CA LEU A 10 -12.47 -11.82 -27.12
C LEU A 10 -12.42 -12.31 -25.67
N GLY A 11 -12.09 -13.59 -25.50
CA GLY A 11 -11.86 -14.22 -24.23
C GLY A 11 -10.58 -13.65 -23.67
N ILE A 12 -10.70 -12.76 -22.68
CA ILE A 12 -9.61 -12.50 -21.74
C ILE A 12 -9.37 -13.84 -21.03
N THR A 13 -8.45 -14.63 -21.57
CA THR A 13 -8.13 -15.99 -21.12
C THR A 13 -7.44 -15.99 -19.77
N ASP A 14 -6.82 -14.87 -19.38
CA ASP A 14 -6.11 -14.72 -18.11
C ASP A 14 -6.78 -13.66 -17.24
N ARG A 15 -7.54 -14.11 -16.23
CA ARG A 15 -8.13 -13.24 -15.20
C ARG A 15 -7.13 -12.79 -14.14
N CYS A 16 -5.91 -13.29 -14.20
CA CYS A 16 -4.84 -13.01 -13.27
C CYS A 16 -3.60 -12.61 -14.06
N CYS A 17 -2.88 -11.60 -13.59
CA CYS A 17 -1.57 -11.23 -14.09
C CYS A 17 -0.52 -11.43 -12.99
N ASP A 18 0.67 -11.87 -13.40
CA ASP A 18 1.83 -11.83 -12.53
C ASP A 18 2.43 -10.41 -12.56
N ALA A 19 2.72 -9.86 -11.38
CA ALA A 19 3.36 -8.57 -11.26
C ALA A 19 4.85 -8.70 -11.60
N THR A 20 5.35 -7.87 -12.52
CA THR A 20 6.79 -7.72 -12.74
C THR A 20 7.36 -6.81 -11.67
N THR A 21 8.33 -7.30 -10.90
CA THR A 21 8.95 -6.55 -9.79
C THR A 21 9.91 -5.47 -10.27
N GLY A 22 10.27 -5.46 -11.57
CA GLY A 22 11.06 -4.40 -12.22
C GLY A 22 12.52 -4.27 -11.77
N CYS A 23 12.92 -5.03 -10.75
CA CYS A 23 14.25 -4.98 -10.14
C CYS A 23 14.88 -6.36 -10.14
N GLU A 24 16.05 -6.50 -10.79
CA GLU A 24 16.90 -7.69 -10.75
C GLU A 24 18.25 -7.32 -10.14
N TRP A 25 18.71 -8.10 -9.16
CA TRP A 25 20.00 -7.89 -8.52
C TRP A 25 21.02 -8.89 -9.08
N ASP A 26 22.13 -8.38 -9.62
CA ASP A 26 23.18 -9.21 -10.23
C ASP A 26 24.11 -9.90 -9.21
N GLY A 27 23.80 -9.79 -7.92
CA GLY A 27 24.58 -10.39 -6.82
C GLY A 27 25.87 -9.65 -6.49
N THR A 28 26.18 -8.52 -7.16
CA THR A 28 27.42 -7.78 -6.95
C THR A 28 27.17 -6.29 -6.64
N LEU A 29 28.11 -5.66 -5.92
CA LEU A 29 28.07 -4.22 -5.67
C LEU A 29 28.75 -3.39 -6.77
N ARG A 30 29.28 -4.03 -7.83
CA ARG A 30 30.10 -3.37 -8.86
C ARG A 30 29.34 -2.33 -9.67
N LYS A 31 28.02 -2.49 -9.80
CA LYS A 31 27.13 -1.58 -10.56
C LYS A 31 26.24 -0.72 -9.66
N VAL A 32 26.46 -0.77 -8.34
CA VAL A 32 25.61 -0.11 -7.36
C VAL A 32 26.20 1.26 -7.05
N LYS A 33 25.35 2.29 -7.07
CA LYS A 33 25.70 3.69 -6.80
C LYS A 33 25.03 4.17 -5.54
N VAL A 34 25.66 5.13 -4.88
CA VAL A 34 25.07 5.81 -3.71
C VAL A 34 24.14 6.90 -4.22
N GLU A 35 22.90 6.89 -3.76
CA GLU A 35 21.89 7.90 -4.13
C GLU A 35 21.27 8.52 -2.86
N PRO A 36 21.20 9.87 -2.78
CA PRO A 36 20.46 10.53 -1.73
C PRO A 36 18.96 10.48 -2.04
N ILE A 37 18.18 9.94 -1.11
CA ILE A 37 16.72 9.91 -1.18
C ILE A 37 16.15 10.74 -0.03
N PHE A 38 15.28 11.67 -0.37
CA PHE A 38 14.49 12.40 0.61
C PHE A 38 13.20 11.62 0.88
N THR A 39 13.01 11.16 2.11
CA THR A 39 11.87 10.31 2.48
C THR A 39 11.34 10.66 3.87
N GLN A 40 10.19 10.07 4.18
CA GLN A 40 9.58 10.14 5.50
C GLN A 40 10.03 8.93 6.32
N LYS A 41 10.62 9.18 7.49
CA LYS A 41 11.00 8.12 8.44
C LYS A 41 10.09 8.18 9.66
N VAL A 42 9.70 7.00 10.13
CA VAL A 42 8.98 6.82 11.39
C VAL A 42 10.00 7.01 12.53
N TYR A 43 9.76 8.01 13.38
CA TYR A 43 10.55 8.27 14.58
C TYR A 43 10.07 7.38 15.73
N ASP A 44 8.76 7.38 15.97
CA ASP A 44 8.12 6.55 16.98
C ASP A 44 6.73 6.10 16.49
N ALA A 45 6.27 4.96 16.99
CA ALA A 45 4.99 4.39 16.61
C ALA A 45 4.37 3.54 17.71
N THR A 46 3.05 3.51 17.74
CA THR A 46 2.28 2.64 18.62
C THR A 46 1.12 2.00 17.87
N LEU A 47 0.88 0.73 18.18
CA LEU A 47 -0.19 -0.08 17.60
C LEU A 47 -1.20 -0.42 18.69
N VAL A 48 -2.45 -0.11 18.42
CA VAL A 48 -3.56 -0.34 19.34
C VAL A 48 -4.54 -1.33 18.71
N ASN A 49 -4.89 -2.37 19.45
CA ASN A 49 -5.95 -3.29 19.09
C ASN A 49 -7.19 -3.04 19.96
N LEU A 50 -8.33 -2.78 19.32
CA LEU A 50 -9.61 -2.58 19.98
C LEU A 50 -10.59 -3.65 19.54
N GLN A 51 -11.50 -4.00 20.44
CA GLN A 51 -12.56 -4.96 20.15
C GLN A 51 -13.91 -4.42 20.59
N ALA A 52 -14.89 -4.56 19.71
CA ALA A 52 -16.30 -4.36 20.03
C ALA A 52 -17.09 -5.64 19.75
N LEU A 53 -18.18 -5.84 20.50
CA LEU A 53 -19.13 -6.91 20.26
C LEU A 53 -20.47 -6.31 19.87
N THR A 54 -21.05 -6.78 18.77
CA THR A 54 -22.40 -6.41 18.35
C THR A 54 -23.25 -7.65 18.16
N ASN A 55 -24.53 -7.54 18.53
CA ASN A 55 -25.49 -8.63 18.46
C ASN A 55 -26.55 -8.28 17.41
N SER A 56 -26.79 -9.20 16.47
CA SER A 56 -27.79 -9.01 15.42
C SER A 56 -28.81 -10.13 15.48
N ASN A 57 -30.08 -9.77 15.71
CA ASN A 57 -31.17 -10.74 15.89
C ASN A 57 -32.01 -10.86 14.62
N LYS A 58 -32.46 -12.08 14.33
CA LYS A 58 -33.37 -12.41 13.22
C LYS A 58 -32.89 -11.87 11.85
N VAL A 59 -31.58 -11.89 11.63
CA VAL A 59 -30.94 -11.45 10.38
C VAL A 59 -31.44 -12.33 9.24
N LYS A 60 -31.94 -11.72 8.16
CA LYS A 60 -32.44 -12.44 6.99
C LYS A 60 -31.30 -12.80 6.06
N PHE A 61 -31.22 -14.08 5.69
CA PHE A 61 -30.23 -14.60 4.77
C PHE A 61 -30.85 -14.91 3.39
N SER A 62 -30.03 -14.79 2.35
CA SER A 62 -30.35 -15.14 0.97
C SER A 62 -29.28 -16.09 0.40
N PRO A 63 -29.61 -17.01 -0.53
CA PRO A 63 -30.93 -17.25 -1.10
C PRO A 63 -31.88 -17.93 -0.09
N LYS A 64 -33.19 -17.87 -0.38
CA LYS A 64 -34.17 -18.68 0.33
C LYS A 64 -33.93 -20.16 0.05
N LEU A 65 -34.16 -21.00 1.04
CA LEU A 65 -34.09 -22.46 0.89
C LEU A 65 -35.38 -22.99 0.24
N SER A 66 -35.36 -24.23 -0.24
CA SER A 66 -36.58 -24.87 -0.72
C SER A 66 -37.55 -25.08 0.46
N PRO A 67 -38.88 -25.06 0.24
CA PRO A 67 -39.86 -25.34 1.30
C PRO A 67 -39.54 -26.65 2.03
N ASN A 68 -39.83 -26.69 3.33
CA ASN A 68 -39.53 -27.82 4.22
C ASN A 68 -38.05 -28.25 4.29
N SER A 69 -37.11 -27.39 3.88
CA SER A 69 -35.68 -27.65 4.07
C SER A 69 -35.26 -27.47 5.52
N ARG A 70 -34.28 -28.26 5.96
CA ARG A 70 -33.62 -28.13 7.27
C ARG A 70 -32.13 -27.94 7.12
N ILE A 71 -31.54 -27.03 7.90
CA ILE A 71 -30.09 -26.94 8.05
C ILE A 71 -29.62 -28.00 9.04
N VAL A 72 -28.73 -28.88 8.58
CA VAL A 72 -28.18 -30.00 9.38
C VAL A 72 -26.89 -29.57 10.08
N ARG A 73 -26.06 -28.78 9.39
CA ARG A 73 -24.74 -28.37 9.88
C ARG A 73 -24.37 -27.01 9.30
N VAL A 74 -23.71 -26.18 10.10
CA VAL A 74 -22.96 -25.00 9.63
C VAL A 74 -21.50 -25.41 9.48
N LEU A 75 -20.93 -25.15 8.31
CA LEU A 75 -19.54 -25.48 7.97
C LEU A 75 -18.61 -24.34 8.37
N ASP A 76 -18.97 -23.11 7.99
CA ASP A 76 -18.18 -21.92 8.20
C ASP A 76 -19.06 -20.67 8.24
N ILE A 77 -18.62 -19.65 8.95
CA ILE A 77 -19.23 -18.32 8.98
C ILE A 77 -18.13 -17.29 8.76
N ARG A 78 -18.25 -16.54 7.67
CA ARG A 78 -17.29 -15.52 7.25
C ARG A 78 -17.93 -14.16 7.30
N CYS A 79 -17.12 -13.17 7.68
CA CYS A 79 -17.53 -11.78 7.71
C CYS A 79 -16.62 -10.96 6.79
N LYS A 80 -17.23 -10.08 5.98
CA LYS A 80 -16.54 -9.16 5.07
C LYS A 80 -17.06 -7.76 5.27
N LYS A 81 -16.22 -6.76 5.01
CA LYS A 81 -16.65 -5.36 4.98
C LYS A 81 -17.64 -5.16 3.84
N PHE A 82 -18.70 -4.39 4.09
CA PHE A 82 -19.51 -3.88 2.98
C PHE A 82 -18.84 -2.62 2.41
N PHE A 83 -18.66 -2.60 1.09
CA PHE A 83 -18.24 -1.42 0.36
C PHE A 83 -18.97 -1.39 -0.99
N ASN A 84 -19.60 -0.26 -1.30
CA ASN A 84 -20.26 -0.02 -2.56
C ASN A 84 -19.31 0.75 -3.51
N PRO A 85 -18.75 0.09 -4.54
CA PRO A 85 -17.80 0.73 -5.44
C PRO A 85 -18.43 1.83 -6.30
N GLU A 86 -19.74 1.79 -6.53
CA GLU A 86 -20.46 2.78 -7.33
C GLU A 86 -20.76 4.07 -6.56
N ASN A 87 -20.69 4.04 -5.22
CA ASN A 87 -20.97 5.19 -4.38
C ASN A 87 -20.18 5.15 -3.06
N ILE A 88 -19.12 5.94 -2.99
CA ILE A 88 -18.28 6.06 -1.80
C ILE A 88 -19.04 6.65 -0.59
N ASN A 89 -20.10 7.43 -0.83
CA ASN A 89 -20.92 8.05 0.21
C ASN A 89 -22.12 7.18 0.62
N ASP A 90 -22.19 5.91 0.20
CA ASP A 90 -23.24 5.00 0.65
C ASP A 90 -23.14 4.81 2.17
N PRO A 91 -24.17 5.13 2.97
CA PRO A 91 -24.11 5.03 4.43
C PRO A 91 -23.97 3.58 4.93
N ARG A 92 -24.14 2.59 4.05
CA ARG A 92 -23.90 1.18 4.37
C ARG A 92 -22.42 0.82 4.29
N ASN A 93 -21.58 1.63 3.63
CA ASN A 93 -20.15 1.42 3.59
C ASN A 93 -19.63 1.33 5.02
N LEU A 94 -18.84 0.30 5.32
CA LEU A 94 -18.23 0.15 6.63
C LEU A 94 -17.17 1.24 6.81
N MET A 95 -17.42 2.18 7.70
CA MET A 95 -16.55 3.32 7.96
C MET A 95 -15.94 3.23 9.36
N ILE A 96 -14.68 3.65 9.44
CA ILE A 96 -13.94 3.82 10.68
C ILE A 96 -13.41 5.25 10.73
N GLU A 97 -13.79 5.98 11.77
CA GLU A 97 -13.48 7.39 11.94
C GLU A 97 -12.71 7.57 13.26
N PRO A 98 -11.36 7.62 13.20
CA PRO A 98 -10.56 7.94 14.37
C PRO A 98 -10.54 9.45 14.62
N GLU A 99 -10.74 9.82 15.88
CA GLU A 99 -10.56 11.17 16.40
C GLU A 99 -9.48 11.12 17.48
N THR A 100 -8.42 11.90 17.31
CA THR A 100 -7.27 11.91 18.23
C THR A 100 -7.10 13.27 18.89
N HIS A 101 -6.92 13.26 20.21
CA HIS A 101 -6.55 14.40 21.03
C HIS A 101 -5.20 14.12 21.69
N ILE A 102 -4.36 15.16 21.84
CA ILE A 102 -3.01 15.05 22.38
C ILE A 102 -2.85 16.04 23.54
N SER A 103 -2.12 15.59 24.55
CA SER A 103 -1.67 16.30 25.75
C SER A 103 -0.13 16.26 25.80
N GLY A 104 0.49 17.31 26.33
CA GLY A 104 1.96 17.48 26.29
C GLY A 104 2.47 18.00 24.93
N GLY A 105 1.59 18.19 23.97
CA GLY A 105 1.85 18.80 22.67
C GLY A 105 0.56 19.29 22.03
N SER A 106 0.64 19.82 20.82
CA SER A 106 -0.52 20.29 20.08
C SER A 106 -0.37 20.10 18.58
N PHE A 107 -1.49 19.89 17.90
CA PHE A 107 -1.52 20.01 16.44
C PHE A 107 -1.36 21.48 16.07
N VAL A 108 -0.40 21.76 15.19
CA VAL A 108 -0.16 23.10 14.67
C VAL A 108 -1.39 23.51 13.86
N LYS A 109 -1.94 24.68 14.15
CA LYS A 109 -3.15 25.21 13.51
C LYS A 109 -2.81 26.37 12.59
N ASP A 110 -3.59 26.52 11.52
CA ASP A 110 -3.58 27.70 10.68
C ASP A 110 -4.21 28.91 11.40
N GLY A 111 -4.15 30.09 10.78
CA GLY A 111 -4.77 31.31 11.31
C GLY A 111 -6.31 31.26 11.42
N LYS A 112 -6.95 30.16 11.03
CA LYS A 112 -8.39 29.90 11.15
C LYS A 112 -8.71 28.81 12.19
N GLY A 113 -7.70 28.24 12.84
CA GLY A 113 -7.84 27.21 13.87
C GLY A 113 -7.89 25.76 13.34
N ASN A 114 -7.70 25.53 12.04
CA ASN A 114 -7.68 24.19 11.46
C ASN A 114 -6.26 23.59 11.54
N PRO A 115 -6.10 22.29 11.85
CA PRO A 115 -4.79 21.64 11.81
C PRO A 115 -4.10 21.79 10.45
N VAL A 116 -2.81 22.07 10.46
CA VAL A 116 -1.98 22.09 9.25
C VAL A 116 -1.66 20.66 8.87
N GLU A 117 -2.06 20.27 7.66
CA GLU A 117 -1.89 18.91 7.15
C GLU A 117 -0.86 18.85 6.02
N GLY A 118 0.04 17.86 6.11
CA GLY A 118 0.97 17.47 5.07
C GLY A 118 0.44 16.29 4.25
N ILE A 119 1.02 16.13 3.05
CA ILE A 119 0.74 15.00 2.17
C ILE A 119 1.40 13.75 2.76
N GLY A 120 0.60 12.69 2.92
CA GLY A 120 1.05 11.37 3.33
C GLY A 120 1.45 10.48 2.16
N PRO A 121 1.92 9.25 2.45
CA PRO A 121 2.34 8.30 1.42
C PRO A 121 1.20 7.81 0.52
N ASP A 122 -0.05 7.99 0.96
CA ASP A 122 -1.27 7.75 0.19
C ASP A 122 -1.59 8.87 -0.81
N GLY A 123 -0.79 9.95 -0.85
CA GLY A 123 -1.01 11.11 -1.70
C GLY A 123 -2.10 12.06 -1.20
N LEU A 124 -2.68 11.79 -0.02
CA LEU A 124 -3.73 12.62 0.60
C LEU A 124 -3.17 13.45 1.74
N ARG A 125 -3.93 14.45 2.19
CA ARG A 125 -3.61 15.25 3.38
C ARG A 125 -3.96 14.48 4.65
N SER A 126 -3.17 13.46 4.95
CA SER A 126 -3.43 12.50 6.03
C SER A 126 -2.53 12.69 7.26
N GLN A 127 -1.52 13.56 7.17
CA GLN A 127 -0.54 13.77 8.23
C GLN A 127 -0.68 15.16 8.85
N LYS A 128 -0.82 15.26 10.18
CA LYS A 128 -0.98 16.55 10.88
C LYS A 128 0.37 17.02 11.44
N LEU A 129 0.73 18.29 11.26
CA LEU A 129 1.91 18.85 11.92
C LEU A 129 1.69 18.88 13.44
N ILE A 130 2.70 18.47 14.19
CA ILE A 130 2.67 18.44 15.64
C ILE A 130 3.83 19.23 16.23
N TYR A 131 3.57 19.92 17.34
CA TYR A 131 4.55 20.68 18.10
C TYR A 131 4.42 20.36 19.58
N ALA A 132 5.56 20.17 20.23
CA ALA A 132 5.71 20.15 21.68
C ALA A 132 6.98 20.93 22.03
N ASP A 133 7.02 21.51 23.23
CA ASP A 133 8.24 22.10 23.75
C ASP A 133 9.22 20.96 24.10
N THR A 134 10.38 20.94 23.43
CA THR A 134 11.39 19.88 23.55
C THR A 134 12.59 20.28 24.40
N SER A 135 12.65 21.53 24.88
CA SER A 135 13.83 22.13 25.52
C SER A 135 14.41 21.28 26.66
N GLU A 136 13.55 20.77 27.57
CA GLU A 136 14.00 19.97 28.72
C GLU A 136 14.60 18.62 28.31
N CYS A 137 14.04 17.96 27.29
CA CYS A 137 14.52 16.66 26.83
C CYS A 137 15.75 16.77 25.93
N GLU A 138 15.92 17.90 25.24
CA GLU A 138 17.07 18.20 24.41
C GLU A 138 18.37 18.29 25.22
N GLU A 139 18.34 18.90 26.41
CA GLU A 139 19.50 18.95 27.32
C GLU A 139 20.00 17.53 27.69
N GLU A 140 19.11 16.55 27.71
CA GLU A 140 19.43 15.14 27.97
C GLU A 140 19.64 14.30 26.69
N GLY A 141 19.50 14.88 25.50
CA GLY A 141 19.58 14.18 24.22
C GLY A 141 18.46 13.14 24.01
N LYS A 142 17.28 13.38 24.57
CA LYS A 142 16.10 12.49 24.53
C LYS A 142 14.96 13.15 23.74
N GLY A 143 13.97 12.35 23.35
CA GLY A 143 12.73 12.88 22.80
C GLY A 143 11.67 13.17 23.86
N THR A 144 10.75 14.07 23.55
CA THR A 144 9.69 14.52 24.47
C THR A 144 8.47 13.60 24.41
N PRO A 145 8.00 13.05 25.54
CA PRO A 145 6.80 12.24 25.56
C PRO A 145 5.55 13.10 25.39
N ILE A 146 4.61 12.59 24.60
CA ILE A 146 3.25 13.11 24.46
C ILE A 146 2.26 12.00 24.74
N PHE A 147 1.13 12.37 25.34
CA PHE A 147 0.05 11.44 25.65
C PHE A 147 -1.14 11.78 24.78
N GLY A 148 -1.83 10.76 24.27
CA GLY A 148 -3.01 10.98 23.46
C GLY A 148 -4.17 10.11 23.86
N THR A 149 -5.36 10.63 23.59
CA THR A 149 -6.62 9.90 23.66
C THR A 149 -7.15 9.77 22.23
N GLN A 150 -7.54 8.56 21.87
CA GLN A 150 -8.17 8.25 20.60
C GLN A 150 -9.60 7.80 20.86
N ILE A 151 -10.54 8.34 20.08
CA ILE A 151 -11.93 7.89 20.00
C ILE A 151 -12.12 7.32 18.59
N VAL A 152 -12.49 6.05 18.48
CA VAL A 152 -12.77 5.39 17.20
C VAL A 152 -14.25 5.18 17.07
N ARG A 153 -14.86 5.80 16.05
CA ARG A 153 -16.27 5.60 15.69
C ARG A 153 -16.38 4.62 14.54
N ILE A 154 -17.25 3.63 14.68
CA ILE A 154 -17.51 2.61 13.65
C ILE A 154 -18.98 2.71 13.24
N SER A 155 -19.24 2.73 11.93
CA SER A 155 -20.60 2.73 11.39
C SER A 155 -20.68 1.98 10.05
N GLY A 156 -21.90 1.69 9.59
CA GLY A 156 -22.15 0.99 8.33
C GLY A 156 -22.45 -0.49 8.51
N ASN A 157 -22.20 -1.28 7.46
CA ASN A 157 -22.64 -2.67 7.38
C ASN A 157 -21.49 -3.65 7.15
N ILE A 158 -21.75 -4.91 7.47
CA ILE A 158 -20.92 -6.06 7.08
C ILE A 158 -21.72 -7.03 6.24
N ILE A 159 -21.02 -7.84 5.47
CA ILE A 159 -21.58 -8.98 4.75
C ILE A 159 -21.20 -10.23 5.53
N VAL A 160 -22.21 -10.97 5.98
CA VAL A 160 -22.03 -12.28 6.61
C VAL A 160 -22.35 -13.36 5.60
N GLU A 161 -21.40 -14.25 5.35
CA GLU A 161 -21.55 -15.45 4.54
C GLU A 161 -21.53 -16.67 5.46
N MET A 162 -22.50 -17.57 5.31
CA MET A 162 -22.63 -18.78 6.13
C MET A 162 -22.78 -19.99 5.21
N ASP A 163 -21.80 -20.89 5.26
CA ASP A 163 -21.84 -22.13 4.49
C ASP A 163 -22.57 -23.20 5.29
N VAL A 164 -23.67 -23.70 4.75
CA VAL A 164 -24.55 -24.65 5.45
C VAL A 164 -24.80 -25.91 4.64
N VAL A 165 -24.91 -27.04 5.32
CA VAL A 165 -25.42 -28.29 4.76
C VAL A 165 -26.93 -28.33 4.97
N VAL A 166 -27.66 -28.27 3.86
CA VAL A 166 -29.12 -28.28 3.84
C VAL A 166 -29.62 -29.66 3.44
N GLN A 167 -30.59 -30.17 4.19
CA GLN A 167 -31.37 -31.36 3.88
C GLN A 167 -32.75 -30.93 3.39
N SER A 168 -33.03 -31.18 2.12
CA SER A 168 -34.39 -31.25 1.58
C SER A 168 -34.57 -32.69 1.10
N THR A 169 -34.74 -32.93 -0.21
CA THR A 169 -34.72 -34.27 -0.81
C THR A 169 -33.33 -34.92 -0.80
N ARG A 170 -32.28 -34.12 -0.96
CA ARG A 170 -30.86 -34.53 -0.89
C ARG A 170 -30.07 -33.55 -0.02
N ARG A 171 -28.90 -33.99 0.46
CA ARG A 171 -27.93 -33.12 1.14
C ARG A 171 -27.16 -32.31 0.13
N ARG A 172 -27.10 -31.00 0.33
CA ARG A 172 -26.28 -30.08 -0.46
C ARG A 172 -25.69 -28.99 0.40
N THR A 173 -24.53 -28.49 0.01
CA THR A 173 -23.91 -27.31 0.62
C THR A 173 -24.37 -26.06 -0.11
N ILE A 174 -24.74 -25.02 0.63
CA ILE A 174 -25.18 -23.73 0.11
C ILE A 174 -24.53 -22.63 0.94
N THR A 175 -24.07 -21.57 0.28
CA THR A 175 -23.65 -20.33 0.93
C THR A 175 -24.84 -19.40 1.07
N LEU A 176 -25.13 -19.01 2.30
CA LEU A 176 -26.13 -18.02 2.64
C LEU A 176 -25.43 -16.68 2.91
N THR A 177 -25.94 -15.59 2.37
CA THR A 177 -25.39 -14.25 2.52
C THR A 177 -26.42 -13.31 3.14
N ALA A 178 -25.96 -12.45 4.06
CA ALA A 178 -26.75 -11.38 4.65
C ALA A 178 -25.94 -10.09 4.72
N ASN A 179 -26.60 -8.96 4.46
CA ASN A 179 -26.06 -7.64 4.71
C ASN A 179 -26.57 -7.17 6.08
N VAL A 180 -25.66 -7.00 7.04
CA VAL A 180 -25.97 -6.81 8.45
C VAL A 180 -25.47 -5.43 8.90
N PRO A 181 -26.35 -4.52 9.34
CA PRO A 181 -25.91 -3.24 9.88
C PRO A 181 -25.23 -3.42 11.23
N ILE A 182 -24.13 -2.72 11.43
CA ILE A 182 -23.46 -2.61 12.71
C ILE A 182 -24.11 -1.48 13.50
N THR A 183 -24.47 -1.74 14.76
CA THR A 183 -24.84 -0.67 15.68
C THR A 183 -23.62 0.22 15.90
N PRO A 184 -23.73 1.55 15.75
CA PRO A 184 -22.59 2.44 15.96
C PRO A 184 -21.90 2.18 17.30
N VAL A 185 -20.57 2.02 17.25
CA VAL A 185 -19.75 1.79 18.44
C VAL A 185 -18.70 2.88 18.50
N GLU A 186 -18.51 3.43 19.71
CA GLU A 186 -17.40 4.31 20.04
C GLU A 186 -16.46 3.57 20.99
N LEU A 187 -15.19 3.48 20.62
CA LEU A 187 -14.14 2.88 21.45
C LEU A 187 -13.11 3.93 21.77
N THR A 188 -12.75 4.06 23.05
CA THR A 188 -11.74 5.00 23.51
C THR A 188 -10.48 4.25 23.91
N ASN A 189 -9.32 4.78 23.52
CA ASN A 189 -8.04 4.28 23.97
C ASN A 189 -7.04 5.42 24.25
N PHE A 190 -6.02 5.10 25.04
CA PHE A 190 -4.92 6.00 25.36
C PHE A 190 -3.62 5.49 24.77
N PHE A 191 -2.72 6.41 24.44
CA PHE A 191 -1.41 6.08 23.92
C PHE A 191 -0.37 7.10 24.37
N GLU A 192 0.89 6.70 24.28
CA GLU A 192 2.05 7.53 24.50
C GLU A 192 2.93 7.45 23.24
N LEU A 193 3.48 8.58 22.83
CA LEU A 193 4.43 8.69 21.71
C LEU A 193 5.54 9.66 22.08
N CYS A 194 6.69 9.51 21.44
CA CYS A 194 7.85 10.37 21.61
C CYS A 194 8.02 11.27 20.39
N ILE A 195 8.25 12.57 20.63
CA ILE A 195 8.53 13.58 19.60
C ILE A 195 10.03 13.91 19.62
N PRO A 196 10.69 14.01 18.44
CA PRO A 196 12.07 14.47 18.36
C PRO A 196 12.18 15.97 18.64
N SER A 197 13.41 16.45 18.85
CA SER A 197 13.73 17.88 18.91
C SER A 197 13.09 18.65 17.75
N VAL A 198 12.45 19.78 18.06
CA VAL A 198 11.89 20.69 17.06
C VAL A 198 12.81 21.88 16.77
N GLU A 199 13.71 22.24 17.68
CA GLU A 199 14.60 23.42 17.54
C GLU A 199 15.76 23.17 16.58
N GLU A 200 16.39 22.00 16.63
CA GLU A 200 17.51 21.65 15.75
C GLU A 200 17.05 21.06 14.40
N SER A 201 15.74 21.05 14.16
CA SER A 201 15.14 20.44 12.97
C SER A 201 14.71 21.49 11.94
N ALA A 202 14.97 21.23 10.66
CA ALA A 202 14.45 22.07 9.58
C ALA A 202 12.94 21.85 9.32
N PHE A 203 12.36 20.80 9.90
CA PHE A 203 10.98 20.38 9.66
C PHE A 203 10.32 19.91 10.95
N LEU A 204 9.13 20.44 11.21
CA LEU A 204 8.31 19.94 12.30
C LEU A 204 7.90 18.47 12.07
N PRO A 205 7.86 17.67 13.14
CA PRO A 205 7.36 16.31 13.10
C PRO A 205 5.89 16.29 12.68
N ARG A 206 5.47 15.15 12.14
CA ARG A 206 4.11 14.91 11.66
C ARG A 206 3.51 13.71 12.34
N PHE A 207 2.27 13.85 12.77
CA PHE A 207 1.46 12.77 13.28
C PHE A 207 0.68 12.13 12.13
N ALA A 208 0.78 10.81 12.00
CA ALA A 208 -0.03 10.03 11.07
C ALA A 208 -0.81 8.96 11.85
N GLU A 209 -2.06 8.75 11.45
CA GLU A 209 -2.94 7.75 12.04
C GLU A 209 -3.71 7.04 10.94
N PHE A 210 -3.76 5.71 11.03
CA PHE A 210 -4.58 4.90 10.17
C PHE A 210 -5.11 3.71 10.95
N CYS A 211 -6.36 3.38 10.66
CA CYS A 211 -7.06 2.27 11.28
C CYS A 211 -7.57 1.31 10.23
N ASN A 212 -7.52 0.04 10.57
CA ASN A 212 -8.13 -1.03 9.80
C ASN A 212 -9.10 -1.80 10.69
N ILE A 213 -10.16 -2.29 10.08
CA ILE A 213 -11.22 -3.06 10.73
C ILE A 213 -11.27 -4.46 10.13
N THR A 214 -11.50 -5.46 10.95
CA THR A 214 -11.86 -6.82 10.54
C THR A 214 -13.03 -7.28 11.41
N CYS A 215 -13.72 -8.33 10.99
CA CYS A 215 -14.85 -8.85 11.73
C CYS A 215 -14.85 -10.36 11.77
N GLU A 216 -15.31 -10.90 12.89
CA GLU A 216 -15.53 -12.33 13.10
C GLU A 216 -16.96 -12.53 13.58
N THR A 217 -17.69 -13.44 12.95
CA THR A 217 -19.10 -13.67 13.25
C THR A 217 -19.32 -15.12 13.64
N ARG A 218 -20.16 -15.33 14.65
CA ARG A 218 -20.64 -16.65 15.07
C ARG A 218 -22.12 -16.63 15.38
N LEU A 219 -22.72 -17.82 15.48
CA LEU A 219 -24.07 -17.96 16.02
C LEU A 219 -24.11 -17.50 17.49
N ALA A 220 -25.18 -16.83 17.88
CA ALA A 220 -25.25 -16.15 19.18
C ALA A 220 -25.05 -17.10 20.37
N THR A 221 -25.77 -18.22 20.40
CA THR A 221 -25.68 -19.25 21.43
C THR A 221 -24.91 -20.49 20.97
N ASN A 222 -24.18 -20.37 19.85
CA ASN A 222 -23.49 -21.45 19.16
C ASN A 222 -24.38 -22.70 18.90
N SER A 223 -25.67 -22.49 18.65
CA SER A 223 -26.65 -23.57 18.50
C SER A 223 -27.57 -23.33 17.30
N ILE A 224 -27.53 -24.24 16.33
CA ILE A 224 -28.36 -24.19 15.12
C ILE A 224 -29.86 -24.12 15.48
N SER A 225 -30.32 -24.92 16.45
CA SER A 225 -31.76 -25.00 16.78
C SER A 225 -32.31 -23.76 17.46
N ARG A 226 -31.46 -22.98 18.14
CA ARG A 226 -31.86 -21.75 18.83
C ARG A 226 -31.61 -20.51 17.98
N ASP A 227 -30.49 -20.50 17.27
CA ASP A 227 -30.02 -19.31 16.58
C ASP A 227 -30.55 -19.24 15.16
N ILE A 228 -30.92 -20.36 14.52
CA ILE A 228 -31.40 -20.38 13.13
C ILE A 228 -32.86 -20.79 13.07
N THR A 229 -33.68 -19.96 12.41
CA THR A 229 -35.10 -20.22 12.13
C THR A 229 -35.32 -20.26 10.63
N ILE A 230 -36.01 -21.29 10.15
CA ILE A 230 -36.37 -21.44 8.73
C ILE A 230 -37.89 -21.42 8.64
N ASN A 231 -38.46 -20.55 7.81
CA ASN A 231 -39.88 -20.60 7.51
C ASN A 231 -40.16 -21.80 6.58
N SER A 232 -41.02 -22.72 7.02
CA SER A 232 -41.32 -23.96 6.29
C SER A 232 -42.00 -23.74 4.94
N GLU A 233 -42.81 -22.68 4.82
CA GLU A 233 -43.58 -22.36 3.62
C GLU A 233 -42.74 -21.55 2.61
N THR A 234 -42.04 -20.51 3.08
CA THR A 234 -41.32 -19.58 2.21
C THR A 234 -39.85 -19.92 2.02
N GLY A 235 -39.29 -20.77 2.89
CA GLY A 235 -37.86 -21.09 2.91
C GLY A 235 -36.96 -19.95 3.38
N GLU A 236 -37.52 -18.87 3.94
CA GLU A 236 -36.76 -17.75 4.49
C GLU A 236 -35.93 -18.21 5.69
N VAL A 237 -34.62 -17.97 5.63
CA VAL A 237 -33.68 -18.28 6.72
C VAL A 237 -33.42 -17.01 7.52
N ARG A 238 -33.58 -17.11 8.84
CA ARG A 238 -33.19 -16.07 9.78
C ARG A 238 -32.20 -16.62 10.79
N ALA A 239 -31.16 -15.87 11.11
CA ALA A 239 -30.21 -16.26 12.15
C ALA A 239 -29.96 -15.15 13.18
N ASN A 240 -29.66 -15.54 14.41
CA ASN A 240 -29.15 -14.68 15.46
C ASN A 240 -27.62 -14.81 15.51
N LEU A 241 -26.92 -13.68 15.42
CA LEU A 241 -25.48 -13.62 15.28
C LEU A 241 -24.88 -12.75 16.39
N ILE A 242 -23.67 -13.13 16.80
CA ILE A 242 -22.75 -12.27 17.54
C ILE A 242 -21.57 -12.01 16.62
N THR A 243 -21.25 -10.74 16.44
CA THR A 243 -20.12 -10.30 15.63
C THR A 243 -19.14 -9.55 16.53
N ALA A 244 -17.89 -10.03 16.53
CA ALA A 244 -16.75 -9.28 17.02
C ALA A 244 -16.22 -8.38 15.90
N ILE A 245 -16.02 -7.11 16.23
CA ILE A 245 -15.37 -6.13 15.37
C ILE A 245 -13.99 -5.90 15.98
N CYS A 246 -12.95 -6.23 15.21
CA CYS A 246 -11.57 -6.12 15.62
C CYS A 246 -10.94 -4.95 14.86
N ILE A 247 -10.34 -4.01 15.58
CA ILE A 247 -9.75 -2.81 14.99
C ILE A 247 -8.27 -2.80 15.34
N ALA A 248 -7.44 -2.52 14.35
CA ALA A 248 -6.04 -2.19 14.54
C ALA A 248 -5.82 -0.74 14.10
N CYS A 249 -5.35 0.10 15.00
CA CYS A 249 -5.00 1.49 14.71
C CYS A 249 -3.52 1.70 14.99
N GLU A 250 -2.77 2.15 13.99
CA GLU A 250 -1.36 2.50 14.13
C GLU A 250 -1.23 4.03 14.12
N LYS A 251 -0.40 4.56 15.02
CA LYS A 251 -0.07 5.98 15.11
C LYS A 251 1.42 6.14 15.01
N LYS A 252 1.86 7.18 14.31
CA LYS A 252 3.27 7.42 14.02
C LYS A 252 3.61 8.88 14.18
N ILE A 253 4.79 9.12 14.75
CA ILE A 253 5.52 10.37 14.58
C ILE A 253 6.47 10.17 13.40
N ILE A 254 6.36 11.05 12.41
CA ILE A 254 7.08 10.99 11.15
C ILE A 254 7.92 12.24 11.01
N VAL A 255 9.17 12.06 10.60
CA VAL A 255 10.10 13.14 10.30
C VAL A 255 10.64 13.01 8.88
N PRO A 256 10.78 14.13 8.14
CA PRO A 256 11.53 14.13 6.89
C PRO A 256 13.01 13.83 7.15
N VAL A 257 13.59 12.92 6.37
CA VAL A 257 15.02 12.58 6.44
C VAL A 257 15.62 12.43 5.05
N GLN A 258 16.91 12.68 4.96
CA GLN A 258 17.72 12.30 3.81
C GLN A 258 18.44 10.98 4.13
N LEU A 259 18.20 9.95 3.31
CA LEU A 259 18.88 8.67 3.39
C LEU A 259 19.86 8.54 2.22
N CYS A 260 21.04 7.98 2.48
CA CYS A 260 21.92 7.52 1.41
C CYS A 260 21.66 6.02 1.21
N VAL A 261 21.15 5.65 0.04
CA VAL A 261 20.89 4.24 -0.30
C VAL A 261 21.84 3.76 -1.39
N LEU A 262 22.06 2.46 -1.42
CA LEU A 262 22.77 1.77 -2.49
C LEU A 262 21.74 1.30 -3.53
N SER A 263 21.82 1.84 -4.75
CA SER A 263 20.86 1.62 -5.84
C SER A 263 21.58 1.19 -7.12
N THR A 264 21.03 0.22 -7.84
CA THR A 264 21.48 -0.13 -9.21
C THR A 264 20.94 0.81 -10.28
N GLY A 265 20.14 1.82 -9.89
CA GLY A 265 19.45 2.77 -10.76
C GLY A 265 17.96 2.50 -10.89
N PHE A 266 17.33 3.14 -11.88
CA PHE A 266 15.88 3.05 -12.09
C PHE A 266 15.47 1.66 -12.62
N PRO A 267 14.30 1.13 -12.20
CA PRO A 267 13.78 -0.11 -12.76
C PRO A 267 13.45 0.06 -14.24
N GLU A 268 14.12 -0.69 -15.11
CA GLU A 268 13.89 -0.68 -16.56
C GLU A 268 13.10 -1.92 -16.96
N LEU A 269 11.83 -1.75 -17.32
CA LEU A 269 11.03 -2.82 -17.93
C LEU A 269 11.29 -2.84 -19.43
N SER A 270 11.44 -4.04 -19.99
CA SER A 270 11.47 -4.21 -21.44
C SER A 270 10.06 -3.98 -22.00
N PRO A 271 9.83 -2.96 -22.84
CA PRO A 271 8.50 -2.69 -23.38
C PRO A 271 8.08 -3.78 -24.37
N VAL A 272 6.78 -4.08 -24.43
CA VAL A 272 6.20 -4.87 -25.51
C VAL A 272 6.13 -3.98 -26.75
N ILE A 273 6.93 -4.28 -27.76
CA ILE A 273 7.15 -3.39 -28.92
C ILE A 273 6.16 -3.72 -30.04
N SER A 274 5.38 -2.73 -30.48
CA SER A 274 4.67 -2.77 -31.76
C SER A 274 5.60 -2.27 -32.87
N PRO A 275 5.68 -2.92 -34.05
CA PRO A 275 6.75 -2.72 -35.03
C PRO A 275 6.77 -1.34 -35.73
N ILE A 276 5.85 -0.44 -35.41
CA ILE A 276 5.68 0.85 -36.12
C ILE A 276 6.78 1.86 -35.79
N CYS A 277 7.26 1.90 -34.54
CA CYS A 277 8.27 2.86 -34.12
C CYS A 277 9.62 2.15 -33.90
N SER A 278 10.67 2.65 -34.55
CA SER A 278 12.04 2.10 -34.45
C SER A 278 12.81 2.56 -33.21
N THR A 279 12.37 3.65 -32.55
CA THR A 279 12.99 4.19 -31.34
C THR A 279 11.94 4.80 -30.41
N PHE A 280 12.09 4.59 -29.10
CA PHE A 280 11.24 5.15 -28.05
C PHE A 280 12.07 6.00 -27.07
N PRO A 281 11.51 7.09 -26.53
CA PRO A 281 12.18 7.86 -25.48
C PRO A 281 12.31 7.04 -24.19
N SER A 282 13.35 7.32 -23.38
CA SER A 282 13.48 6.70 -22.06
C SER A 282 12.45 7.28 -21.09
N LEU A 283 11.86 6.42 -20.25
CA LEU A 283 10.89 6.84 -19.23
C LEU A 283 11.53 7.58 -18.05
N PHE A 284 12.80 7.25 -17.77
CA PHE A 284 13.54 7.83 -16.66
C PHE A 284 14.69 8.71 -17.15
N PRO A 285 15.04 9.76 -16.39
CA PRO A 285 16.23 10.54 -16.63
C PRO A 285 17.49 9.67 -16.58
N ARG A 286 18.51 10.03 -17.37
CA ARG A 286 19.82 9.40 -17.25
C ARG A 286 20.46 9.81 -15.93
N GLN A 287 21.06 8.86 -15.23
CA GLN A 287 21.92 9.17 -14.10
C GLN A 287 23.13 9.96 -14.58
N ILE A 288 23.31 11.16 -14.01
CA ILE A 288 24.45 12.02 -14.31
C ILE A 288 25.53 11.72 -13.26
N ASP A 289 26.45 10.84 -13.62
CA ASP A 289 27.64 10.57 -12.80
C ASP A 289 28.85 11.32 -13.34
N LYS A 290 29.84 11.58 -12.49
CA LYS A 290 31.13 12.18 -12.89
C LYS A 290 31.88 11.39 -13.98
N GLY A 291 31.48 10.16 -14.32
CA GLY A 291 32.04 9.33 -15.39
C GLY A 291 31.12 9.04 -16.58
N GLY A 292 29.89 9.58 -16.61
CA GLY A 292 28.92 9.31 -17.66
C GLY A 292 29.17 10.19 -18.90
N SER A 293 29.42 9.59 -20.07
CA SER A 293 29.51 10.37 -21.31
C SER A 293 28.13 10.96 -21.65
N ASN A 294 28.01 12.29 -21.63
CA ASN A 294 26.80 13.03 -22.02
C ASN A 294 26.47 12.96 -23.53
N ARG A 295 27.03 11.99 -24.26
CA ARG A 295 26.82 11.91 -25.71
C ARG A 295 25.43 11.31 -25.99
N PRO A 296 24.55 11.99 -26.74
CA PRO A 296 23.34 11.38 -27.24
C PRO A 296 23.72 10.17 -28.12
N PRO A 297 22.90 9.10 -28.14
CA PRO A 297 23.16 7.96 -29.00
C PRO A 297 23.19 8.47 -30.44
N LYS A 298 24.28 8.18 -31.18
CA LYS A 298 24.40 8.57 -32.58
C LYS A 298 23.16 8.03 -33.32
N ARG A 299 22.38 8.91 -33.94
CA ARG A 299 21.33 8.50 -34.88
C ARG A 299 21.98 7.58 -35.92
N ARG A 300 21.55 6.33 -35.99
CA ARG A 300 21.87 5.48 -37.14
C ARG A 300 21.16 6.11 -38.34
N ASN A 301 21.93 6.73 -39.23
CA ASN A 301 21.42 7.08 -40.55
C ASN A 301 21.07 5.77 -41.25
N LEU A 302 19.79 5.60 -41.58
CA LEU A 302 19.33 4.54 -42.47
C LEU A 302 19.81 4.87 -43.88
N THR A 303 20.98 4.39 -44.26
CA THR A 303 21.37 4.30 -45.67
C THR A 303 20.85 2.98 -46.22
N ILE A 304 19.87 3.07 -47.12
CA ILE A 304 19.47 1.97 -48.00
C ILE A 304 20.64 1.74 -48.95
N GLU A 305 21.23 0.55 -48.88
CA GLU A 305 22.33 0.13 -49.76
C GLU A 305 21.83 -0.03 -51.19
N SER A 306 22.49 0.66 -52.14
CA SER A 306 22.50 0.28 -53.55
C SER A 306 23.91 -0.20 -53.91
N TYR A 307 24.00 -1.45 -54.34
CA TYR A 307 25.21 -2.12 -54.81
C TYR A 307 25.79 -1.48 -56.08
N GLU A 308 27.10 -1.26 -56.14
CA GLU A 308 27.96 -1.54 -57.31
C GLU A 308 29.48 -1.34 -57.02
N PHE A 309 30.24 -2.44 -57.16
CA PHE A 309 31.59 -2.71 -57.68
C PHE A 309 32.82 -1.75 -57.56
N GLU A 310 33.95 -2.37 -57.13
CA GLU A 310 35.41 -2.16 -57.46
C GLU A 310 36.06 -0.77 -57.23
N ASP A 311 37.32 -0.55 -56.84
CA ASP A 311 38.55 -1.34 -56.60
C ASP A 311 39.50 -0.51 -55.69
N ALA A 312 40.60 -1.12 -55.23
CA ALA A 312 41.70 -0.68 -54.36
C ALA A 312 42.10 0.82 -54.29
N THR A 313 42.51 1.31 -53.10
CA THR A 313 43.91 1.71 -52.79
C THR A 313 44.10 2.17 -51.34
N GLU A 314 45.25 1.81 -50.77
CA GLU A 314 45.80 2.32 -49.50
C GLU A 314 46.03 3.85 -49.55
N SER A 315 45.82 4.53 -48.42
CA SER A 315 46.61 5.73 -48.11
C SER A 315 46.90 5.77 -46.61
N TYR A 316 48.15 5.46 -46.27
CA TYR A 316 48.79 5.92 -45.05
C TYR A 316 48.83 7.46 -45.07
N ASP A 317 48.58 8.10 -43.93
CA ASP A 317 49.22 9.37 -43.65
C ASP A 317 49.78 9.34 -42.23
N TYR A 318 51.09 9.59 -42.19
CA TYR A 318 52.01 9.57 -41.07
C TYR A 318 52.29 11.03 -40.67
N ASN A 319 53.01 11.20 -39.56
CA ASN A 319 53.77 12.39 -39.13
C ASN A 319 52.96 13.53 -38.47
N ASP A 320 53.44 14.22 -37.43
CA ASP A 320 54.67 14.20 -36.61
C ASP A 320 54.29 14.94 -35.30
N GLU A 321 54.69 14.53 -34.09
CA GLU A 321 56.03 14.52 -33.46
C GLU A 321 56.39 15.86 -32.76
N TYR A 322 57.17 15.72 -31.68
CA TYR A 322 57.80 16.68 -30.75
C TYR A 322 57.01 17.07 -29.47
N GLU A 323 57.30 16.44 -28.30
CA GLU A 323 58.45 16.64 -27.36
C GLU A 323 58.23 17.88 -26.45
N GLU A 324 58.58 17.97 -25.16
CA GLU A 324 59.62 17.31 -24.36
C GLU A 324 59.31 17.53 -22.84
N TYR A 325 59.63 16.52 -22.03
CA TYR A 325 60.07 16.48 -20.62
C TYR A 325 59.88 17.67 -19.65
N ASP A 326 59.48 17.37 -18.40
CA ASP A 326 60.49 17.34 -17.32
C ASP A 326 60.07 16.46 -16.15
N GLU A 327 61.03 15.65 -15.72
CA GLU A 327 60.98 14.59 -14.73
C GLU A 327 61.85 15.07 -13.56
N SER A 328 61.32 15.08 -12.34
CA SER A 328 62.19 15.15 -11.15
C SER A 328 61.64 14.27 -10.05
N GLU A 329 62.19 13.06 -10.00
CA GLU A 329 62.15 12.14 -8.87
C GLU A 329 63.02 12.60 -7.68
N LYS A 330 62.78 11.91 -6.55
CA LYS A 330 63.58 11.74 -5.32
C LYS A 330 63.26 12.72 -4.19
N TYR A 331 63.04 12.28 -2.94
CA TYR A 331 63.74 11.22 -2.21
C TYR A 331 62.83 10.40 -1.27
N ASN A 332 63.36 9.22 -0.99
CA ASN A 332 62.91 8.11 -0.17
C ASN A 332 63.39 8.25 1.30
N GLU A 333 62.83 7.41 2.20
CA GLU A 333 63.42 6.90 3.48
C GLU A 333 63.44 7.84 4.72
N TYR A 334 63.15 7.44 5.98
CA TYR A 334 62.89 6.20 6.74
C TYR A 334 62.47 6.64 8.21
N PRO A 335 62.43 5.83 9.30
CA PRO A 335 61.28 5.06 9.81
C PRO A 335 60.97 5.26 11.33
N GLU A 336 60.01 4.47 11.84
CA GLU A 336 59.87 3.90 13.21
C GLU A 336 60.10 4.75 14.48
N GLU A 337 59.03 4.93 15.27
CA GLU A 337 58.81 4.24 16.58
C GLU A 337 57.32 4.22 16.96
#